data_AF-X1MQ06-F1
#
_entry.id   AF-X1MQ06-F1
#
_cell.length_a   1.000
_cell.length_b   1.000
_cell.length_c   1.000
_cell.angle_alpha   90.00
_cell.angle_beta   90.00
_cell.angle_gamma   90.00
#
_symmetry.space_group_name_H-M   'P 1'
#
loop_
_entity.id
_entity.type
_entity.pdbx_description
1 polymer ?
#
loop_
_entity_poly.entity_id
_entity_poly.type
_entity_poly.pdbx_seq_one_letter_code
_entity_poly.pdbx_strand_id
1 'polypeptide(L)'
;MRITQPPVSLISGITIDGDVDWGGFSITNFKHLDLISGGYVKLEDSLAANLDWSGILFEGTAGENLAQFETVYRHSDGNYQKAKADSVLTMPVFALSVEAINEGEKGKFILFGWARKVGWGLTAGLPIYQSAGTAGAGTTTIPSGGGNQIQKIGIGLTTEIAHFMGIYTVFEVTS
;
A
#
# COMPACT_ATOMS: atom_id res chain seq x y z
N MET A 1 -63.19 -22.70 -16.98
CA MET A 1 -61.95 -23.48 -16.82
C MET A 1 -61.01 -22.66 -15.96
N ARG A 2 -60.59 -23.15 -14.78
CA ARG A 2 -59.74 -22.37 -13.88
C ARG A 2 -58.43 -23.11 -13.68
N ILE A 3 -57.34 -22.52 -14.18
CA ILE A 3 -55.99 -23.02 -13.98
C ILE A 3 -55.40 -22.26 -12.80
N THR A 4 -54.87 -22.98 -11.81
CA THR A 4 -54.15 -22.38 -10.68
C THR A 4 -52.76 -23.00 -10.67
N GLN A 5 -51.74 -22.18 -10.87
CA GLN A 5 -50.34 -22.63 -10.94
C GLN A 5 -49.60 -22.27 -9.65
N PRO A 6 -48.75 -23.14 -9.06
CA PRO A 6 -47.91 -22.78 -7.92
C PRO A 6 -46.73 -21.90 -8.40
N PRO A 7 -46.14 -21.08 -7.53
CA PRO A 7 -44.97 -20.28 -7.89
C PRO A 7 -43.76 -21.20 -8.15
N VAL A 8 -43.22 -21.15 -9.37
CA VAL A 8 -41.98 -21.83 -9.79
C VAL A 8 -40.86 -20.80 -9.77
N SER A 9 -39.77 -21.08 -9.06
CA SER A 9 -38.58 -20.24 -9.10
C SER A 9 -37.89 -20.38 -10.45
N LEU A 10 -37.65 -19.28 -11.16
CA LEU A 10 -37.31 -19.31 -12.59
C LEU A 10 -35.82 -19.48 -12.90
N ILE A 11 -34.90 -19.19 -11.97
CA ILE A 11 -33.45 -19.36 -12.17
C ILE A 11 -32.77 -19.70 -10.84
N SER A 12 -31.83 -20.65 -10.85
CA SER A 12 -31.08 -21.11 -9.67
C SER A 12 -29.62 -20.61 -9.55
N GLY A 13 -29.05 -19.92 -10.56
CA GLY A 13 -27.68 -19.36 -10.51
C GLY A 13 -27.33 -18.39 -11.65
N ILE A 14 -26.30 -17.57 -11.46
CA ILE A 14 -25.76 -16.60 -12.45
C ILE A 14 -24.23 -16.55 -12.38
N THR A 15 -23.54 -16.67 -13.52
CA THR A 15 -22.08 -16.48 -13.68
C THR A 15 -21.87 -15.33 -14.64
N ILE A 16 -21.07 -14.34 -14.24
CA ILE A 16 -20.75 -13.17 -15.07
C ILE A 16 -19.24 -13.20 -15.28
N ASP A 17 -18.82 -13.54 -16.49
CA ASP A 17 -17.41 -13.58 -16.89
C ASP A 17 -16.88 -12.18 -17.32
N GLY A 18 -17.48 -11.08 -16.81
CA GLY A 18 -17.17 -9.68 -17.17
C GLY A 18 -17.55 -8.62 -16.10
N ASP A 19 -17.17 -7.35 -16.33
CA ASP A 19 -17.32 -6.22 -15.38
C ASP A 19 -18.78 -5.82 -15.07
N VAL A 20 -19.00 -5.27 -13.87
CA VAL A 20 -20.33 -4.88 -13.37
C VAL A 20 -20.37 -3.41 -12.93
N ASP A 21 -21.29 -2.62 -13.51
CA ASP A 21 -21.54 -1.19 -13.19
C ASP A 21 -23.03 -0.97 -12.78
N TRP A 22 -23.25 -0.01 -11.86
CA TRP A 22 -24.47 0.11 -11.06
C TRP A 22 -25.16 1.48 -11.10
N GLY A 23 -24.58 2.48 -11.79
CA GLY A 23 -25.32 3.67 -12.23
C GLY A 23 -25.99 4.51 -11.13
N GLY A 24 -25.40 4.58 -9.93
CA GLY A 24 -25.96 5.32 -8.79
C GLY A 24 -26.97 4.54 -7.94
N PHE A 25 -27.34 3.33 -8.35
CA PHE A 25 -27.91 2.32 -7.47
C PHE A 25 -26.78 1.52 -6.81
N SER A 26 -27.01 1.03 -5.59
CA SER A 26 -26.04 0.13 -4.93
C SER A 26 -26.18 -1.27 -5.49
N ILE A 27 -25.04 -1.93 -5.74
CA ILE A 27 -24.93 -3.39 -5.59
C ILE A 27 -25.42 -3.69 -4.17
N THR A 28 -26.68 -4.06 -4.01
CA THR A 28 -27.21 -4.22 -2.66
C THR A 28 -26.68 -5.50 -2.02
N ASN A 29 -26.23 -6.48 -2.83
CA ASN A 29 -25.48 -7.66 -2.40
C ASN A 29 -24.68 -8.27 -3.56
N PHE A 30 -23.42 -8.68 -3.30
CA PHE A 30 -22.67 -9.62 -4.14
C PHE A 30 -22.68 -10.98 -3.44
N LYS A 31 -23.26 -12.02 -4.06
CA LYS A 31 -23.06 -13.39 -3.54
C LYS A 31 -21.61 -13.87 -3.76
N HIS A 32 -20.87 -13.35 -4.77
CA HIS A 32 -19.42 -13.53 -5.09
C HIS A 32 -18.83 -12.35 -5.94
N LEU A 33 -17.62 -11.86 -5.62
CA LEU A 33 -16.68 -10.98 -6.39
C LEU A 33 -15.28 -11.58 -6.17
N ASP A 34 -14.66 -12.21 -7.18
CA ASP A 34 -13.35 -12.86 -7.01
C ASP A 34 -12.19 -11.99 -7.51
N LEU A 35 -11.62 -11.25 -6.56
CA LEU A 35 -10.25 -10.77 -6.56
C LEU A 35 -9.44 -11.89 -5.89
N ILE A 36 -8.82 -12.76 -6.68
CA ILE A 36 -8.66 -14.18 -6.30
C ILE A 36 -7.68 -14.47 -5.13
N SER A 37 -7.16 -13.43 -4.46
CA SER A 37 -7.14 -13.38 -2.99
C SER A 37 -6.84 -11.97 -2.48
N GLY A 38 -7.53 -11.47 -1.45
CA GLY A 38 -7.16 -10.26 -0.72
C GLY A 38 -7.52 -8.96 -1.44
N GLY A 39 -8.13 -8.02 -0.71
CA GLY A 39 -8.52 -6.68 -1.19
C GLY A 39 -7.31 -5.86 -1.59
N TYR A 40 -6.71 -6.21 -2.73
CA TYR A 40 -5.50 -5.62 -3.25
C TYR A 40 -5.71 -4.21 -3.74
N VAL A 41 -6.94 -3.70 -3.80
CA VAL A 41 -7.24 -2.38 -4.32
C VAL A 41 -8.22 -1.70 -3.38
N LYS A 42 -7.77 -0.62 -2.74
CA LYS A 42 -8.60 0.31 -1.97
C LYS A 42 -8.59 1.65 -2.70
N LEU A 43 -9.75 2.16 -3.10
CA LEU A 43 -9.88 3.46 -3.76
C LEU A 43 -10.80 4.35 -2.93
N GLU A 44 -10.22 5.29 -2.20
CA GLU A 44 -10.95 6.31 -1.46
C GLU A 44 -11.04 7.61 -2.27
N ASP A 45 -12.15 8.32 -2.15
CA ASP A 45 -12.36 9.63 -2.78
C ASP A 45 -11.50 10.74 -2.14
N SER A 46 -11.10 10.53 -0.87
CA SER A 46 -10.38 11.49 -0.05
C SER A 46 -9.61 10.80 1.08
N LEU A 47 -8.47 11.40 1.45
CA LEU A 47 -7.68 11.00 2.63
C LEU A 47 -7.92 12.04 3.74
N ALA A 48 -9.08 11.94 4.39
CA ALA A 48 -9.63 12.96 5.29
C ALA A 48 -9.10 12.86 6.73
N ALA A 49 -8.70 11.68 7.17
CA ALA A 49 -8.20 11.41 8.51
C ALA A 49 -6.69 11.13 8.52
N ASN A 50 -6.11 11.27 9.71
CA ASN A 50 -4.78 10.76 9.96
C ASN A 50 -4.77 9.24 9.74
N LEU A 51 -3.73 8.74 9.09
CA LEU A 51 -3.56 7.32 8.79
C LEU A 51 -4.48 6.76 7.71
N ASP A 52 -5.14 7.63 6.95
CA ASP A 52 -5.86 7.24 5.75
C ASP A 52 -4.89 6.85 4.63
N TRP A 53 -5.33 5.89 3.83
CA TRP A 53 -4.62 5.44 2.64
C TRP A 53 -5.59 4.91 1.59
N SER A 54 -5.15 4.91 0.35
CA SER A 54 -5.84 4.44 -0.85
C SER A 54 -4.78 3.89 -1.79
N GLY A 55 -4.90 2.68 -2.31
CA GLY A 55 -3.86 2.12 -3.17
C GLY A 55 -3.98 0.63 -3.44
N ILE A 56 -2.92 0.11 -4.06
CA ILE A 56 -2.74 -1.30 -4.37
C ILE A 56 -1.90 -1.96 -3.27
N LEU A 57 -2.44 -2.99 -2.63
CA LEU A 57 -1.78 -3.71 -1.53
C LEU A 57 -1.47 -5.16 -1.84
N PHE A 58 -0.69 -5.76 -0.95
CA PHE A 58 -0.51 -7.20 -0.79
C PHE A 58 -0.35 -7.54 0.70
N GLU A 59 -0.41 -8.83 1.03
CA GLU A 59 -0.14 -9.32 2.39
C GLU A 59 1.27 -9.91 2.48
N GLY A 60 1.96 -9.61 3.57
CA GLY A 60 3.30 -10.11 3.85
C GLY A 60 3.49 -10.35 5.34
N THR A 61 4.56 -11.06 5.70
CA THR A 61 4.95 -11.25 7.10
C THR A 61 5.97 -10.18 7.49
N ALA A 62 5.76 -9.52 8.62
CA ALA A 62 6.73 -8.58 9.15
C ALA A 62 7.90 -9.33 9.81
N GLY A 63 9.12 -8.93 9.49
CA GLY A 63 10.36 -9.48 10.08
C GLY A 63 10.86 -8.70 11.29
N GLU A 64 10.12 -7.67 11.71
CA GLU A 64 10.30 -6.88 12.93
C GLU A 64 8.99 -6.13 13.24
N ASN A 65 8.92 -5.42 14.37
CA ASN A 65 7.77 -4.57 14.68
C ASN A 65 7.71 -3.35 13.74
N LEU A 66 6.63 -3.26 12.96
CA LEU A 66 6.35 -2.16 12.04
C LEU A 66 5.25 -1.25 12.59
N ALA A 67 5.48 0.05 12.52
CA ALA A 67 4.42 1.04 12.64
C ALA A 67 3.79 1.31 11.26
N GLN A 68 2.60 1.92 11.26
CA GLN A 68 1.93 2.30 10.02
C GLN A 68 2.73 3.38 9.26
N PHE A 69 2.83 3.19 7.95
CA PHE A 69 3.61 3.98 7.00
C PHE A 69 5.11 3.95 7.24
N GLU A 70 5.60 2.83 7.76
CA GLU A 70 7.02 2.50 7.68
C GLU A 70 7.33 1.81 6.35
N THR A 71 8.37 2.28 5.70
CA THR A 71 8.88 1.69 4.46
C THR A 71 9.66 0.42 4.75
N VAL A 72 9.46 -0.59 3.92
CA VAL A 72 10.08 -1.91 4.10
C VAL A 72 10.82 -2.37 2.87
N TYR A 73 11.87 -3.15 3.09
CA TYR A 73 12.53 -3.97 2.07
C TYR A 73 12.14 -5.44 2.27
N ARG A 74 12.37 -6.27 1.26
CA ARG A 74 12.18 -7.72 1.35
C ARG A 74 13.49 -8.38 1.80
N HIS A 75 13.50 -8.92 3.01
CA HIS A 75 14.66 -9.64 3.53
C HIS A 75 14.74 -11.07 2.95
N SER A 76 15.92 -11.69 3.06
CA SER A 76 16.25 -13.00 2.45
C SER A 76 15.45 -14.17 3.02
N ASP A 77 14.91 -14.02 4.23
CA ASP A 77 14.01 -14.99 4.90
C ASP A 77 12.57 -14.94 4.36
N GLY A 78 12.26 -13.99 3.49
CA GLY A 78 10.91 -13.79 2.97
C GLY A 78 10.04 -12.85 3.80
N ASN A 79 10.58 -12.23 4.85
CA ASN A 79 9.87 -11.26 5.67
C ASN A 79 10.16 -9.83 5.23
N TYR A 80 9.33 -8.90 5.71
CA TYR A 80 9.44 -7.47 5.44
C TYR A 80 9.97 -6.73 6.66
N GLN A 81 11.10 -6.06 6.49
CA GLN A 81 11.80 -5.32 7.54
C GLN A 81 11.98 -3.86 7.13
N LYS A 82 12.18 -2.98 8.08
CA LYS A 82 12.33 -1.54 7.85
C LYS A 82 13.51 -1.28 6.95
N ALA A 83 13.25 -0.54 5.88
CA ALA A 83 14.32 -0.09 5.00
C ALA A 83 15.13 1.03 5.65
N LYS A 84 16.40 1.13 5.30
CA LYS A 84 17.28 2.21 5.74
C LYS A 84 18.31 2.51 4.66
N ALA A 85 18.46 3.78 4.33
CA ALA A 85 19.29 4.20 3.19
C ALA A 85 20.79 4.23 3.51
N ASP A 86 21.25 3.81 4.69
CA ASP A 86 22.68 3.78 5.06
C ASP A 86 23.35 2.43 4.78
N SER A 87 22.63 1.48 4.17
CA SER A 87 23.15 0.16 3.84
C SER A 87 22.51 -0.41 2.57
N VAL A 88 23.33 -1.04 1.74
CA VAL A 88 22.88 -1.82 0.57
C VAL A 88 22.06 -3.05 0.97
N LEU A 89 22.23 -3.56 2.20
CA LEU A 89 21.54 -4.76 2.68
C LEU A 89 20.07 -4.52 3.05
N THR A 90 19.68 -3.25 3.27
CA THR A 90 18.33 -2.84 3.71
C THR A 90 17.58 -2.10 2.62
N MET A 91 18.05 -2.20 1.38
CA MET A 91 17.53 -1.52 0.20
C MET A 91 17.43 -2.53 -0.96
N PRO A 92 16.53 -2.35 -1.94
CA PRO A 92 15.60 -1.22 -2.09
C PRO A 92 14.39 -1.31 -1.17
N VAL A 93 13.78 -0.15 -0.88
CA VAL A 93 12.39 -0.06 -0.43
C VAL A 93 11.50 -0.74 -1.45
N PHE A 94 10.72 -1.70 -0.97
CA PHE A 94 9.80 -2.50 -1.74
C PHE A 94 8.34 -2.07 -1.53
N ALA A 95 7.96 -1.78 -0.28
CA ALA A 95 6.59 -1.45 0.05
C ALA A 95 6.49 -0.50 1.24
N LEU A 96 5.27 -0.06 1.53
CA LEU A 96 4.92 0.74 2.68
C LEU A 96 3.91 -0.03 3.54
N SER A 97 4.18 -0.23 4.83
CA SER A 97 3.18 -0.79 5.75
C SER A 97 1.97 0.15 5.84
N VAL A 98 0.75 -0.39 5.80
CA VAL A 98 -0.48 0.42 5.98
C VAL A 98 -1.22 0.10 7.27
N GLU A 99 -0.56 -0.58 8.19
CA GLU A 99 -1.00 -0.82 9.57
C GLU A 99 0.22 -1.07 10.47
N ALA A 100 0.00 -1.09 11.78
CA ALA A 100 1.00 -1.58 12.71
C ALA A 100 1.01 -3.11 12.70
N ILE A 101 2.19 -3.71 12.57
CA ILE A 101 2.36 -5.17 12.41
C ILE A 101 3.45 -5.62 13.40
N ASN A 102 3.13 -6.58 14.25
CA ASN A 102 4.14 -7.17 15.14
C ASN A 102 5.07 -8.10 14.36
N GLU A 103 6.29 -8.29 14.87
CA GLU A 103 7.24 -9.25 14.30
C GLU A 103 6.63 -10.66 14.19
N GLY A 104 6.83 -11.30 13.04
CA GLY A 104 6.33 -12.64 12.73
C GLY A 104 4.86 -12.67 12.28
N GLU A 105 4.12 -11.57 12.43
CA GLU A 105 2.72 -11.49 12.04
C GLU A 105 2.53 -11.08 10.58
N LYS A 106 1.42 -11.52 9.99
CA LYS A 106 1.00 -11.05 8.66
C LYS A 106 0.32 -9.70 8.77
N GLY A 107 0.60 -8.83 7.80
CA GLY A 107 -0.12 -7.58 7.63
C GLY A 107 -0.06 -7.06 6.21
N LYS A 108 -0.64 -5.87 6.02
CA LYS A 108 -0.87 -5.24 4.72
C LYS A 108 0.21 -4.23 4.37
N PHE A 109 0.61 -4.29 3.12
CA PHE A 109 1.63 -3.42 2.54
C PHE A 109 1.14 -2.88 1.21
N ILE A 110 1.32 -1.58 0.94
CA ILE A 110 1.02 -1.01 -0.38
C ILE A 110 2.28 -0.98 -1.25
N LEU A 111 2.10 -1.33 -2.53
CA LEU A 111 3.12 -1.15 -3.59
C LEU A 111 3.00 0.21 -4.26
N PHE A 112 1.79 0.75 -4.27
CA PHE A 112 1.44 1.99 -4.93
C PHE A 112 0.21 2.59 -4.26
N GLY A 113 0.19 3.89 -4.05
CA GLY A 113 -1.00 4.55 -3.54
C GLY A 113 -0.72 5.85 -2.80
N TRP A 114 -1.75 6.39 -2.19
CA TRP A 114 -1.70 7.59 -1.36
C TRP A 114 -1.78 7.21 0.11
N ALA A 115 -1.05 7.93 0.93
CA ALA A 115 -1.08 7.80 2.38
C ALA A 115 -1.07 9.20 3.02
N ARG A 116 -1.81 9.35 4.13
CA ARG A 116 -1.85 10.58 4.90
C ARG A 116 -1.40 10.35 6.33
N LYS A 117 -0.38 11.08 6.77
CA LYS A 117 0.10 11.07 8.15
C LYS A 117 0.22 12.49 8.69
N VAL A 118 -0.53 12.78 9.74
CA VAL A 118 -0.41 14.05 10.48
C VAL A 118 0.99 14.15 11.07
N GLY A 119 1.63 15.29 10.85
CA GLY A 119 3.00 15.52 11.32
C GLY A 119 4.09 14.78 10.53
N TRP A 120 3.82 14.28 9.33
CA TRP A 120 4.86 13.66 8.47
C TRP A 120 5.99 14.66 8.14
N GLY A 121 5.65 15.94 7.95
CA GLY A 121 6.64 16.98 7.70
C GLY A 121 7.25 16.93 6.30
N LEU A 122 6.50 16.40 5.33
CA LEU A 122 6.92 16.37 3.94
C LEU A 122 6.95 17.79 3.34
N THR A 123 7.63 17.92 2.21
CA THR A 123 7.59 19.15 1.40
C THR A 123 6.78 18.88 0.15
N ALA A 124 5.71 19.64 -0.06
CA ALA A 124 4.85 19.51 -1.23
C ALA A 124 5.65 19.69 -2.53
N GLY A 125 5.44 18.79 -3.50
CA GLY A 125 6.11 18.78 -4.79
C GLY A 125 7.52 18.19 -4.79
N LEU A 126 8.11 17.86 -3.63
CA LEU A 126 9.44 17.25 -3.57
C LEU A 126 9.38 15.72 -3.52
N PRO A 127 10.37 15.03 -4.12
CA PRO A 127 10.51 13.59 -3.96
C PRO A 127 10.72 13.21 -2.51
N ILE A 128 10.13 12.08 -2.12
CA ILE A 128 10.39 11.43 -0.85
C ILE A 128 11.49 10.40 -1.09
N TYR A 129 12.53 10.46 -0.29
CA TYR A 129 13.65 9.52 -0.25
C TYR A 129 13.55 8.65 0.99
N GLN A 130 14.10 7.44 0.90
CA GLN A 130 14.33 6.63 2.10
C GLN A 130 15.32 7.33 3.03
N SER A 131 15.00 7.41 4.32
CA SER A 131 15.89 8.01 5.31
C SER A 131 17.10 7.13 5.59
N ALA A 132 18.28 7.75 5.67
CA ALA A 132 19.49 7.14 6.21
C ALA A 132 19.59 7.28 7.74
N GLY A 133 18.85 8.23 8.35
CA GLY A 133 18.90 8.49 9.79
C GLY A 133 17.91 7.66 10.61
N THR A 134 16.79 7.26 10.01
CA THR A 134 15.69 6.57 10.70
C THR A 134 15.15 5.44 9.83
N ALA A 135 15.27 4.20 10.29
CA ALA A 135 14.73 3.06 9.58
C ALA A 135 13.20 3.19 9.41
N GLY A 136 12.67 2.81 8.25
CA GLY A 136 11.24 2.90 7.94
C GLY A 136 10.72 4.30 7.64
N ALA A 137 11.53 5.36 7.79
CA ALA A 137 11.06 6.73 7.55
C ALA A 137 11.33 7.21 6.12
N GLY A 138 10.32 7.83 5.49
CA GLY A 138 10.49 8.66 4.29
C GLY A 138 10.73 10.12 4.64
N THR A 139 11.63 10.79 3.92
CA THR A 139 11.98 12.22 4.10
C THR A 139 12.16 12.92 2.75
N THR A 140 12.04 14.24 2.70
CA THR A 140 12.37 15.04 1.49
C THR A 140 13.85 15.44 1.41
N THR A 141 14.67 14.99 2.36
CA THR A 141 16.14 15.22 2.36
C THR A 141 16.85 14.05 1.68
N ILE A 142 17.68 14.35 0.68
CA ILE A 142 18.47 13.35 -0.05
C ILE A 142 19.58 12.79 0.88
N PRO A 143 19.71 11.46 1.02
CA PRO A 143 20.87 10.85 1.69
C PRO A 143 22.19 11.26 1.00
N SER A 144 23.18 11.72 1.78
CA SER A 144 24.43 12.29 1.23
C SER A 144 25.74 11.70 1.77
N GLY A 145 25.69 10.80 2.76
CA GLY A 145 26.88 10.11 3.27
C GLY A 145 27.39 9.04 2.31
N GLY A 146 28.70 8.81 2.28
CA GLY A 146 29.30 7.76 1.46
C GLY A 146 28.75 6.37 1.83
N GLY A 147 28.44 5.55 0.82
CA GLY A 147 27.76 4.26 0.98
C GLY A 147 26.24 4.35 1.14
N ASN A 148 25.69 5.56 1.29
CA ASN A 148 24.25 5.73 1.34
C ASN A 148 23.61 5.39 -0.01
N GLN A 149 22.42 4.83 0.08
CA GLN A 149 21.60 4.36 -1.02
C GLN A 149 20.47 5.37 -1.27
N ILE A 150 20.58 6.14 -2.35
CA ILE A 150 19.56 7.11 -2.77
C ILE A 150 18.49 6.37 -3.55
N GLN A 151 17.29 6.30 -2.98
CA GLN A 151 16.09 5.81 -3.65
C GLN A 151 14.95 6.79 -3.42
N LYS A 152 14.26 7.17 -4.51
CA LYS A 152 12.98 7.87 -4.44
C LYS A 152 11.87 6.84 -4.23
N ILE A 153 11.02 7.07 -3.24
CA ILE A 153 9.95 6.15 -2.85
C ILE A 153 8.55 6.74 -3.09
N GLY A 154 8.49 8.01 -3.49
CA GLY A 154 7.24 8.72 -3.72
C GLY A 154 7.45 10.22 -3.89
N ILE A 155 6.35 10.96 -3.78
CA ILE A 155 6.32 12.43 -3.81
C ILE A 155 5.39 12.95 -2.71
N GLY A 156 5.81 14.03 -2.04
CA GLY A 156 4.93 14.74 -1.11
C GLY A 156 3.91 15.56 -1.89
N LEU A 157 2.62 15.29 -1.70
CA LEU A 157 1.54 16.09 -2.28
C LEU A 157 1.20 17.28 -1.39
N THR A 158 1.29 17.08 -0.07
CA THR A 158 1.18 18.12 0.95
C THR A 158 2.27 17.87 2.01
N THR A 159 2.21 18.58 3.14
CA THR A 159 3.06 18.26 4.30
C THR A 159 2.69 16.94 4.99
N GLU A 160 1.51 16.38 4.69
CA GLU A 160 0.95 15.20 5.35
C GLU A 160 0.56 14.09 4.38
N ILE A 161 0.40 14.39 3.09
CA ILE A 161 -0.05 13.42 2.09
C ILE A 161 1.12 13.09 1.19
N ALA A 162 1.42 11.79 1.09
CA ALA A 162 2.37 11.25 0.14
C ALA A 162 1.63 10.44 -0.93
N HIS A 163 2.17 10.49 -2.14
CA HIS A 163 1.94 9.44 -3.12
C HIS A 163 3.15 8.50 -3.08
N PHE A 164 2.94 7.29 -2.59
CA PHE A 164 3.91 6.20 -2.60
C PHE A 164 3.94 5.56 -3.98
N MET A 165 5.14 5.53 -4.56
CA MET A 165 5.41 4.89 -5.83
C MET A 165 6.84 4.39 -5.77
N GLY A 166 7.02 3.11 -5.41
CA GLY A 166 8.34 2.50 -5.28
C GLY A 166 9.10 2.53 -6.61
N ILE A 167 10.12 3.38 -6.72
CA ILE A 167 11.06 3.36 -7.85
C ILE A 167 12.25 2.51 -7.39
N TYR A 168 12.46 1.35 -8.01
CA TYR A 168 13.52 0.41 -7.60
C TYR A 168 14.94 0.83 -7.98
N THR A 169 15.10 1.94 -8.71
CA THR A 169 16.42 2.48 -9.01
C THR A 169 17.04 3.05 -7.74
N VAL A 170 18.17 2.48 -7.37
CA VAL A 170 18.99 2.91 -6.24
C VAL A 170 20.33 3.39 -6.78
N PHE A 171 20.79 4.54 -6.31
CA PHE A 171 22.13 5.04 -6.57
C PHE A 171 22.93 5.04 -5.28
N GLU A 172 24.16 4.57 -5.32
CA GLU A 172 25.07 4.68 -4.19
C GLU A 172 25.82 6.02 -4.25
N VAL A 173 25.92 6.69 -3.10
CA VAL A 173 26.81 7.85 -2.95
C VAL A 173 28.23 7.35 -2.81
N THR A 174 29.07 7.61 -3.81
CA THR A 174 30.51 7.36 -3.75
C THR A 174 31.21 8.51 -3.01
N SER A 175 32.17 8.18 -2.17
CA SER A 175 33.06 9.15 -1.49
C SER A 175 33.95 9.91 -2.46
#